data_AF-A0A318V7X8-F1
#
_entry.id   AF-A0A318V7X8-F1
#
_cell.length_a   1.000
_cell.length_b   1.000
_cell.length_c   1.000
_cell.angle_alpha   90.00
_cell.angle_beta   90.00
_cell.angle_gamma   90.00
#
_symmetry.space_group_name_H-M   'P 1'
#
loop_
_entity.id
_entity.type
_entity.pdbx_description
1 polymer ?
#
loop_
_entity_poly.entity_id
_entity_poly.type
_entity_poly.pdbx_seq_one_letter_code
_entity_poly.pdbx_strand_id
1 'polypeptide(L)'
;MAAYSDDTSRAKTKSYQTSELKTSRSRHHGTRKNITFPTDAKLYNKARQQLTQVAKEQSITLRQTYDKACHELMPKIGRYGHAKQYKRMRKAIKQVKGFLGRVLRDIDRQVKQQGLTLTQKQEDTLNQAYRLLKQTCQSKNKLYSLHEPNVDCISKGKAHKRYEFGVKASIAVTAKESFIVGARSYLGNPYDGHTLKDQLQQVETLTGKKPETCFVDRGYKGSGVEDINVLVAGQKRGVPKKEQRWMGRRNSVEPIIGHLKSDGKLRRCFLKGVLGDAINVILSACGQNLRKLLKWLYCAPYFGAFLRRLWLKITFLLERPKNRMALLA
;
A
#
# COMPACT_ATOMS: atom_id res chain seq x y z
N MET A 1 12.31 47.06 35.05
CA MET A 1 11.53 48.07 34.32
C MET A 1 12.39 48.57 33.17
N ALA A 2 12.31 47.90 32.02
CA ALA A 2 12.94 48.33 30.77
C ALA A 2 12.16 47.66 29.64
N ALA A 3 11.48 48.48 28.86
CA ALA A 3 10.71 48.09 27.70
C ALA A 3 11.66 47.79 26.54
N TYR A 4 11.46 46.65 25.88
CA TYR A 4 11.90 46.43 24.51
C TYR A 4 10.69 45.97 23.71
N SER A 5 10.18 46.90 22.91
CA SER A 5 9.18 46.71 21.88
C SER A 5 9.83 45.96 20.71
N ASP A 6 9.50 44.69 20.53
CA ASP A 6 9.77 43.97 19.28
C ASP A 6 8.46 43.76 18.52
N ASP A 7 8.27 44.71 17.62
CA ASP A 7 7.25 44.78 16.58
C ASP A 7 7.59 43.73 15.51
N THR A 8 7.32 42.46 15.81
CA THR A 8 7.40 41.39 14.79
C THR A 8 6.03 41.20 14.16
N SER A 9 5.84 41.96 13.10
CA SER A 9 4.80 41.80 12.08
C SER A 9 4.43 40.32 11.90
N ARG A 10 3.21 40.00 12.33
CA ARG A 10 2.56 38.71 12.22
C ARG A 10 2.41 38.39 10.73
N ALA A 11 3.43 37.77 10.15
CA ALA A 11 3.35 37.17 8.83
C ALA A 11 2.14 36.23 8.87
N LYS A 12 1.05 36.63 8.22
CA LYS A 12 -0.11 35.79 7.95
C LYS A 12 0.35 34.71 6.96
N THR A 13 1.13 33.74 7.44
CA THR A 13 1.18 32.42 6.82
C THR A 13 -0.27 31.98 6.75
N LYS A 14 -0.79 31.79 5.54
CA LYS A 14 -2.08 31.15 5.32
C LYS A 14 -1.99 29.75 5.95
N SER A 15 -2.27 29.67 7.24
CA SER A 15 -2.59 28.44 7.95
C SER A 15 -3.73 27.83 7.15
N TYR A 16 -3.48 26.68 6.52
CA TYR A 16 -4.50 25.94 5.79
C TYR A 16 -5.74 25.87 6.68
N GLN A 17 -6.82 26.51 6.22
CA GLN A 17 -8.07 26.58 6.94
C GLN A 17 -8.54 25.12 7.15
N THR A 18 -8.37 24.63 8.37
CA THR A 18 -8.76 23.30 8.85
C THR A 18 -10.28 23.09 8.84
N SER A 19 -11.05 23.89 8.09
CA SER A 19 -12.52 23.90 7.97
C SER A 19 -13.05 23.13 6.75
N GLU A 20 -12.19 22.49 5.96
CA GLU A 20 -12.53 22.05 4.60
C GLU A 20 -12.75 20.53 4.40
N LEU A 21 -12.71 19.73 5.46
CA LEU A 21 -12.97 18.28 5.38
C LEU A 21 -14.47 17.95 5.47
N LYS A 22 -15.28 18.54 4.59
CA LYS A 22 -16.68 18.13 4.45
C LYS A 22 -16.83 16.76 3.82
N THR A 23 -15.81 16.31 3.08
CA THR A 23 -15.89 15.05 2.35
C THR A 23 -14.55 14.36 2.12
N SER A 24 -14.47 13.08 2.50
CA SER A 24 -13.31 12.21 2.26
C SER A 24 -13.64 11.06 1.30
N ARG A 25 -12.64 10.52 0.61
CA ARG A 25 -12.77 9.32 -0.21
C ARG A 25 -11.75 8.28 0.18
N SER A 26 -12.19 7.06 0.47
CA SER A 26 -11.31 5.94 0.85
C SER A 26 -11.27 4.85 -0.21
N ARG A 27 -10.08 4.30 -0.45
CA ARG A 27 -9.88 3.14 -1.33
C ARG A 27 -8.75 2.23 -0.85
N HIS A 28 -8.97 0.93 -1.00
CA HIS A 28 -7.97 -0.08 -0.71
C HIS A 28 -7.20 -0.55 -1.93
N HIS A 29 -5.91 -0.74 -1.73
CA HIS A 29 -5.00 -1.21 -2.76
C HIS A 29 -4.06 -2.26 -2.19
N GLY A 30 -3.70 -3.21 -3.05
CA GLY A 30 -2.55 -4.07 -2.75
C GLY A 30 -1.29 -3.29 -3.06
N THR A 31 -0.43 -3.12 -2.06
CA THR A 31 0.97 -2.75 -2.28
C THR A 31 1.73 -4.05 -2.47
N ARG A 32 2.42 -4.21 -3.60
CA ARG A 32 3.16 -5.47 -3.82
C ARG A 32 4.42 -5.43 -2.96
N LYS A 33 4.70 -6.48 -2.21
CA LYS A 33 6.00 -6.57 -1.54
C LYS A 33 7.08 -6.93 -2.55
N ASN A 34 8.32 -6.48 -2.34
CA ASN A 34 9.46 -6.90 -3.14
C ASN A 34 9.84 -8.35 -2.82
N ILE A 35 8.99 -9.28 -3.26
CA ILE A 35 9.20 -10.71 -3.15
C ILE A 35 9.18 -11.36 -4.52
N THR A 36 9.90 -12.47 -4.65
CA THR A 36 9.74 -13.37 -5.80
C THR A 36 8.34 -13.97 -5.79
N PHE A 37 7.78 -14.22 -6.97
CA PHE A 37 6.48 -14.87 -7.08
C PHE A 37 6.47 -16.20 -6.31
N PRO A 38 5.54 -16.39 -5.36
CA PRO A 38 5.60 -17.50 -4.43
C PRO A 38 5.08 -18.77 -5.08
N THR A 39 5.99 -19.73 -5.30
CA THR A 39 5.62 -21.10 -5.69
C THR A 39 6.06 -22.06 -4.60
N ASP A 40 5.20 -23.03 -4.28
CA ASP A 40 5.46 -23.98 -3.21
C ASP A 40 6.82 -24.69 -3.40
N ALA A 41 7.16 -25.10 -4.64
CA ALA A 41 8.45 -25.71 -4.96
C ALA A 41 9.65 -24.83 -4.58
N LYS A 42 9.60 -23.53 -4.94
CA LYS A 42 10.68 -22.58 -4.63
C LYS A 42 10.78 -22.34 -3.13
N LEU A 43 9.64 -22.20 -2.45
CA LEU A 43 9.62 -22.03 -0.99
C LEU A 43 10.22 -23.23 -0.27
N TYR A 44 9.83 -24.46 -0.63
CA TYR A 44 10.38 -25.67 0.00
C TYR A 44 11.89 -25.78 -0.21
N ASN A 45 12.38 -25.55 -1.44
CA ASN A 45 13.82 -25.63 -1.70
C ASN A 45 14.59 -24.49 -1.00
N LYS A 46 14.05 -23.27 -0.95
CA LYS A 46 14.70 -22.15 -0.27
C LYS A 46 14.76 -22.35 1.24
N ALA A 47 13.68 -22.87 1.85
CA ALA A 47 13.67 -23.23 3.26
C ALA A 47 14.71 -24.32 3.57
N ARG A 48 14.81 -25.34 2.70
CA ARG A 48 15.83 -26.40 2.84
C ARG A 48 17.25 -25.81 2.81
N GLN A 49 17.54 -24.91 1.86
CA GLN A 49 18.83 -24.24 1.78
C GLN A 49 19.15 -23.42 3.05
N GLN A 50 18.16 -22.72 3.62
CA GLN A 50 18.33 -22.00 4.88
C GLN A 50 18.62 -22.96 6.03
N LEU A 51 17.89 -24.08 6.12
CA LEU A 51 18.15 -25.10 7.14
C LEU A 51 19.54 -25.74 7.01
N THR A 52 20.00 -26.03 5.78
CA THR A 52 21.36 -26.52 5.57
C THR A 52 22.43 -25.50 5.98
N GLN A 53 22.13 -24.20 5.86
CA GLN A 53 23.02 -23.14 6.32
C GLN A 53 23.06 -23.09 7.85
N VAL A 54 21.91 -23.17 8.52
CA VAL A 54 21.84 -23.26 9.99
C VAL A 54 22.60 -24.49 10.50
N ALA A 55 22.48 -25.63 9.84
CA ALA A 55 23.23 -26.83 10.20
C ALA A 55 24.75 -26.62 10.12
N LYS A 56 25.24 -25.93 9.08
CA LYS A 56 26.66 -25.58 8.96
C LYS A 56 27.14 -24.62 10.06
N GLU A 57 26.33 -23.62 10.39
CA GLU A 57 26.65 -22.65 11.45
C GLU A 57 26.75 -23.30 12.83
N GLN A 58 25.93 -24.32 13.07
CA GLN A 58 25.89 -25.08 14.33
C GLN A 58 26.77 -26.35 14.30
N SER A 59 27.60 -26.51 13.26
CA SER A 59 28.47 -27.69 13.07
C SER A 59 27.74 -29.04 13.11
N ILE A 60 26.48 -29.07 12.70
CA ILE A 60 25.60 -30.25 12.66
C ILE A 60 25.88 -31.03 11.37
N THR A 61 26.26 -32.30 11.51
CA THR A 61 26.44 -33.20 10.35
C THR A 61 25.09 -33.76 9.91
N LEU A 62 24.60 -33.28 8.76
CA LEU A 62 23.34 -33.77 8.18
C LEU A 62 23.55 -35.11 7.48
N ARG A 63 22.59 -36.04 7.64
CA ARG A 63 22.59 -37.31 6.90
C ARG A 63 22.60 -37.11 5.39
N GLN A 64 21.85 -36.12 4.91
CA GLN A 64 21.78 -35.76 3.50
C GLN A 64 21.22 -34.34 3.33
N THR A 65 21.86 -33.52 2.49
CA THR A 65 21.38 -32.15 2.21
C THR A 65 20.29 -32.09 1.14
N TYR A 66 20.26 -33.07 0.23
CA TYR A 66 19.39 -33.12 -0.96
C TYR A 66 19.65 -32.02 -2.01
N ASP A 67 20.82 -31.39 -2.02
CA ASP A 67 21.14 -30.31 -2.99
C ASP A 67 21.06 -30.78 -4.45
N LYS A 68 21.76 -31.88 -4.79
CA LYS A 68 21.77 -32.44 -6.15
C LYS A 68 20.36 -32.86 -6.60
N ALA A 69 19.63 -33.55 -5.73
CA ALA A 69 18.26 -34.00 -6.01
C ALA A 69 17.30 -32.82 -6.27
N CYS A 70 17.40 -31.74 -5.49
CA CYS A 70 16.63 -30.52 -5.74
C CYS A 70 17.06 -29.82 -7.02
N HIS A 71 18.36 -29.74 -7.31
CA HIS A 71 18.89 -29.13 -8.53
C HIS A 71 18.30 -29.78 -9.80
N GLU A 72 18.19 -31.12 -9.82
CA GLU A 72 17.59 -31.84 -10.94
C GLU A 72 16.06 -31.72 -11.02
N LEU A 73 15.37 -31.72 -9.87
CA LEU A 73 13.91 -31.69 -9.84
C LEU A 73 13.32 -30.30 -10.15
N MET A 74 13.99 -29.22 -9.74
CA MET A 74 13.45 -27.86 -9.88
C MET A 74 13.17 -27.45 -11.34
N PRO A 75 14.06 -27.68 -12.32
CA PRO A 75 13.77 -27.44 -13.74
C PRO A 75 12.65 -28.33 -14.27
N LYS A 76 12.61 -29.61 -13.85
CA LYS A 76 11.57 -30.58 -14.24
C LYS A 76 10.18 -30.10 -13.82
N ILE A 77 10.03 -29.53 -12.61
CA ILE A 77 8.76 -28.95 -12.13
C ILE A 77 8.25 -27.87 -13.09
N GLY A 78 9.13 -26.97 -13.53
CA GLY A 78 8.79 -25.92 -14.51
C GLY A 78 8.36 -26.50 -15.86
N ARG A 79 9.13 -27.46 -16.38
CA ARG A 79 8.85 -28.16 -17.66
C ARG A 79 7.52 -28.90 -17.63
N TYR A 80 7.23 -29.62 -16.54
CA TYR A 80 5.95 -30.30 -16.36
C TYR A 80 4.78 -29.32 -16.30
N GLY A 81 4.96 -28.16 -15.65
CA GLY A 81 3.96 -27.09 -15.63
C GLY A 81 3.67 -26.55 -17.04
N HIS A 82 4.72 -26.27 -17.82
CA HIS A 82 4.56 -25.80 -19.20
C HIS A 82 3.86 -26.85 -20.08
N ALA A 83 4.24 -28.12 -19.95
CA ALA A 83 3.63 -29.23 -20.70
C ALA A 83 2.25 -29.66 -20.17
N LYS A 84 1.65 -28.92 -19.22
CA LYS A 84 0.37 -29.24 -18.55
C LYS A 84 0.34 -30.63 -17.86
N GLN A 85 1.50 -31.22 -17.56
CA GLN A 85 1.64 -32.51 -16.89
C GLN A 85 1.51 -32.39 -15.35
N TYR A 86 0.36 -31.89 -14.89
CA TYR A 86 0.18 -31.51 -13.48
C TYR A 86 0.30 -32.68 -12.48
N LYS A 87 -0.03 -33.91 -12.88
CA LYS A 87 0.16 -35.10 -12.04
C LYS A 87 1.65 -35.32 -11.73
N ARG A 88 2.53 -35.24 -12.74
CA ARG A 88 3.99 -35.37 -12.59
C ARG A 88 4.57 -34.19 -11.81
N MET A 89 4.12 -32.98 -12.10
CA MET A 89 4.50 -31.76 -11.38
C MET A 89 4.22 -31.89 -9.88
N ARG A 90 3.00 -32.31 -9.49
CA ARG A 90 2.62 -32.49 -8.09
C ARG A 90 3.47 -33.55 -7.37
N LYS A 91 3.82 -34.66 -8.05
CA LYS A 91 4.72 -35.68 -7.49
C LYS A 91 6.11 -35.11 -7.22
N ALA A 92 6.68 -34.36 -8.16
CA ALA A 92 7.99 -33.70 -7.97
C ALA A 92 7.96 -32.66 -6.83
N ILE A 93 6.90 -31.85 -6.73
CA ILE A 93 6.72 -30.91 -5.59
C ILE A 93 6.64 -31.66 -4.26
N LYS A 94 5.93 -32.81 -4.22
CA LYS A 94 5.84 -33.66 -3.01
C LYS A 94 7.21 -34.22 -2.60
N GLN A 95 8.07 -34.56 -3.56
CA GLN A 95 9.45 -34.99 -3.27
C GLN A 95 10.26 -33.85 -2.63
N VAL A 96 10.22 -32.63 -3.19
CA VAL A 96 10.90 -31.46 -2.61
C VAL A 96 10.38 -31.15 -1.20
N LYS A 97 9.06 -31.21 -0.97
CA LYS A 97 8.46 -31.10 0.37
C LYS A 97 9.00 -32.18 1.33
N GLY A 98 9.14 -33.41 0.83
CA GLY A 98 9.71 -34.53 1.60
C GLY A 98 11.16 -34.29 2.00
N PHE A 99 11.99 -33.76 1.09
CA PHE A 99 13.40 -33.43 1.38
C PHE A 99 13.52 -32.38 2.48
N LEU A 100 12.73 -31.29 2.39
CA LEU A 100 12.67 -30.30 3.47
C LEU A 100 12.30 -30.94 4.81
N GLY A 101 11.28 -31.78 4.84
CA GLY A 101 10.83 -32.45 6.07
C GLY A 101 11.86 -33.42 6.66
N ARG A 102 12.69 -34.06 5.83
CA ARG A 102 13.79 -34.91 6.30
C ARG A 102 14.91 -34.09 6.94
N VAL A 103 15.34 -33.01 6.27
CA VAL A 103 16.37 -32.10 6.80
C VAL A 103 15.92 -31.46 8.11
N LEU A 104 14.67 -30.99 8.17
CA LEU A 104 14.11 -30.39 9.38
C LEU A 104 14.12 -31.35 10.57
N ARG A 105 13.67 -32.59 10.38
CA ARG A 105 13.66 -33.60 11.45
C ARG A 105 15.06 -34.01 11.91
N ASP A 106 16.01 -34.05 10.99
CA ASP A 106 17.40 -34.38 11.34
C ASP A 106 18.01 -33.29 12.22
N ILE A 107 17.82 -32.02 11.85
CA ILE A 107 18.27 -30.87 12.65
C ILE A 107 17.56 -30.85 14.00
N ASP A 108 16.23 -30.94 14.05
CA ASP A 108 15.46 -30.90 15.30
C ASP A 108 15.88 -32.01 16.28
N ARG A 109 16.15 -33.22 15.76
CA ARG A 109 16.67 -34.32 16.58
C ARG A 109 18.06 -34.03 17.12
N GLN A 110 18.98 -33.54 16.29
CA GLN A 110 20.37 -33.28 16.71
C GLN A 110 20.44 -32.10 17.69
N VAL A 111 19.65 -31.05 17.48
CA VAL A 111 19.53 -29.92 18.41
C VAL A 111 19.09 -30.40 19.80
N LYS A 112 18.07 -31.27 19.86
CA LYS A 112 17.58 -31.85 21.13
C LYS A 112 18.59 -32.77 21.79
N GLN A 113 19.29 -33.61 21.01
CA GLN A 113 20.27 -34.55 21.54
C GLN A 113 21.54 -33.87 22.07
N GLN A 114 21.99 -32.81 21.40
CA GLN A 114 23.22 -32.10 21.73
C GLN A 114 22.99 -30.90 22.67
N GLY A 115 21.73 -30.55 22.97
CA GLY A 115 21.41 -29.39 23.81
C GLY A 115 21.85 -28.06 23.21
N LEU A 116 21.88 -27.94 21.88
CA LEU A 116 22.39 -26.75 21.20
C LEU A 116 21.48 -25.55 21.43
N THR A 117 22.07 -24.43 21.84
CA THR A 117 21.34 -23.16 21.95
C THR A 117 21.31 -22.48 20.58
N LEU A 118 20.10 -22.33 20.04
CA LEU A 118 19.89 -21.68 18.76
C LEU A 118 19.77 -20.16 18.95
N THR A 119 20.23 -19.40 17.97
CA THR A 119 19.92 -17.97 17.92
C THR A 119 18.45 -17.79 17.54
N GLN A 120 17.79 -16.71 18.02
CA GLN A 120 16.41 -16.37 17.65
C GLN A 120 16.11 -16.48 16.15
N LYS A 121 17.04 -16.03 15.29
CA LYS A 121 16.90 -16.12 13.83
C LYS A 121 16.86 -17.57 13.30
N GLN A 122 17.62 -18.46 13.92
CA GLN A 122 17.69 -19.87 13.55
C GLN A 122 16.42 -20.59 13.98
N GLU A 123 15.93 -20.28 15.19
CA GLU A 123 14.62 -20.76 15.66
C GLU A 123 13.48 -20.27 14.76
N ASP A 124 13.48 -18.99 14.37
CA ASP A 124 12.50 -18.44 13.44
C ASP A 124 12.53 -19.18 12.10
N THR A 125 13.72 -19.54 11.61
CA THR A 125 13.90 -20.30 10.36
C THR A 125 13.30 -21.71 10.47
N LEU A 126 13.54 -22.39 11.59
CA LEU A 126 12.94 -23.70 11.89
C LEU A 126 11.41 -23.58 11.99
N ASN A 127 10.91 -22.61 12.74
CA ASN A 127 9.47 -22.34 12.91
C ASN A 127 8.78 -22.06 11.57
N GLN A 128 9.42 -21.27 10.69
CA GLN A 128 8.94 -21.05 9.34
C GLN A 128 8.91 -22.35 8.52
N ALA A 129 9.93 -23.20 8.61
CA ALA A 129 9.94 -24.49 7.93
C ALA A 129 8.84 -25.44 8.46
N TYR A 130 8.62 -25.50 9.78
CA TYR A 130 7.52 -26.25 10.39
C TYR A 130 6.16 -25.76 9.88
N ARG A 131 5.93 -24.44 9.91
CA ARG A 131 4.71 -23.82 9.37
C ARG A 131 4.52 -24.14 7.89
N LEU A 132 5.59 -24.08 7.09
CA LEU A 132 5.58 -24.39 5.66
C LEU A 132 5.22 -25.86 5.36
N LEU A 133 5.63 -26.79 6.22
CA LEU A 133 5.28 -28.21 6.07
C LEU A 133 3.83 -28.50 6.49
N LYS A 134 3.34 -27.83 7.54
CA LYS A 134 1.98 -27.99 8.08
C LYS A 134 0.91 -27.31 7.21
N GLN A 135 1.22 -26.18 6.57
CA GLN A 135 0.24 -25.44 5.78
C GLN A 135 -0.28 -26.24 4.57
N THR A 136 -1.56 -26.02 4.26
CA THR A 136 -2.31 -26.58 3.15
C THR A 136 -2.85 -25.46 2.26
N CYS A 137 -3.51 -25.81 1.15
CA CYS A 137 -4.12 -24.81 0.25
C CYS A 137 -5.20 -23.95 0.93
N GLN A 138 -5.88 -24.48 1.95
CA GLN A 138 -6.98 -23.81 2.66
C GLN A 138 -6.55 -23.20 4.01
N SER A 139 -5.26 -23.23 4.31
CA SER A 139 -4.76 -22.67 5.57
C SER A 139 -4.92 -21.15 5.59
N LYS A 140 -5.50 -20.64 6.68
CA LYS A 140 -5.50 -19.21 6.98
C LYS A 140 -4.06 -18.75 7.24
N ASN A 141 -3.74 -17.50 6.91
CA ASN A 141 -2.41 -16.91 7.08
C ASN A 141 -1.31 -17.80 6.48
N LYS A 142 -1.40 -18.12 5.19
CA LYS A 142 -0.40 -18.95 4.49
C LYS A 142 0.93 -18.18 4.37
N LEU A 143 2.05 -18.89 4.56
CA LEU A 143 3.38 -18.34 4.34
C LEU A 143 3.69 -18.30 2.84
N TYR A 144 3.76 -17.09 2.28
CA TYR A 144 4.09 -16.86 0.87
C TYR A 144 5.56 -16.52 0.65
N SER A 145 6.28 -16.00 1.65
CA SER A 145 7.70 -15.68 1.53
C SER A 145 8.44 -15.94 2.83
N LEU A 146 9.63 -16.52 2.76
CA LEU A 146 10.46 -16.81 3.94
C LEU A 146 11.09 -15.53 4.51
N HIS A 147 11.54 -14.62 3.65
CA HIS A 147 12.13 -13.34 4.09
C HIS A 147 11.10 -12.31 4.55
N GLU A 148 9.84 -12.49 4.18
CA GLU A 148 8.72 -11.58 4.48
C GLU A 148 7.48 -12.39 4.85
N PRO A 149 7.39 -12.88 6.11
CA PRO A 149 6.36 -13.83 6.52
C PRO A 149 4.96 -13.23 6.65
N ASN A 150 4.85 -11.90 6.71
CA ASN A 150 3.61 -11.14 6.90
C ASN A 150 2.96 -10.69 5.57
N VAL A 151 3.46 -11.19 4.44
CA VAL A 151 2.91 -10.89 3.12
C VAL A 151 1.58 -11.61 2.92
N ASP A 152 0.55 -10.87 2.53
CA ASP A 152 -0.76 -11.43 2.21
C ASP A 152 -0.92 -11.70 0.71
N CYS A 153 -1.79 -12.65 0.39
CA CYS A 153 -2.29 -12.84 -0.97
C CYS A 153 -3.58 -12.03 -1.16
N ILE A 154 -3.54 -11.08 -2.08
CA ILE A 154 -4.64 -10.20 -2.42
C ILE A 154 -5.15 -10.60 -3.80
N SER A 155 -6.36 -11.15 -3.86
CA SER A 155 -7.01 -11.46 -5.13
C SER A 155 -7.35 -10.18 -5.89
N LYS A 156 -7.20 -10.23 -7.20
CA LYS A 156 -7.56 -9.16 -8.14
C LYS A 156 -8.57 -9.70 -9.12
N GLY A 157 -9.62 -8.92 -9.38
CA GLY A 157 -10.60 -9.19 -10.45
C GLY A 157 -10.06 -8.97 -11.87
N LYS A 158 -8.74 -9.08 -12.09
CA LYS A 158 -8.11 -8.88 -13.41
C LYS A 158 -7.74 -10.24 -14.01
N ALA A 159 -8.19 -10.48 -15.25
CA ALA A 159 -8.00 -11.76 -15.93
C ALA A 159 -6.51 -12.19 -16.05
N HIS A 160 -5.63 -11.25 -16.40
CA HIS A 160 -4.20 -11.51 -16.65
C HIS A 160 -3.31 -11.56 -15.39
N LYS A 161 -3.79 -11.03 -14.25
CA LYS A 161 -3.06 -11.00 -12.97
C LYS A 161 -4.06 -11.18 -11.83
N ARG A 162 -4.37 -12.45 -11.51
CA ARG A 162 -5.39 -12.83 -10.52
C ARG A 162 -4.98 -12.59 -9.07
N TYR A 163 -3.68 -12.58 -8.78
CA TYR A 163 -3.16 -12.45 -7.42
C TYR A 163 -2.02 -11.44 -7.36
N GLU A 164 -1.99 -10.68 -6.27
CA GLU A 164 -0.88 -9.83 -5.86
C GLU A 164 -0.44 -10.24 -4.46
N PHE A 165 0.85 -10.17 -4.19
CA PHE A 165 1.40 -10.51 -2.89
C PHE A 165 1.96 -9.26 -2.23
N GLY A 166 1.42 -8.91 -1.08
CA GLY A 166 1.91 -7.83 -0.24
C GLY A 166 0.87 -7.39 0.76
N VAL A 167 0.88 -6.12 1.12
CA VAL A 167 0.06 -5.59 2.22
C VAL A 167 -1.02 -4.69 1.67
N LYS A 168 -2.19 -4.76 2.31
CA LYS A 168 -3.33 -3.93 1.95
C LYS A 168 -3.11 -2.52 2.50
N ALA A 169 -3.26 -1.50 1.65
CA ALA A 169 -3.17 -0.11 2.04
C ALA A 169 -4.50 0.60 1.82
N SER A 170 -4.95 1.38 2.79
CA SER A 170 -6.04 2.35 2.64
C SER A 170 -5.46 3.74 2.45
N ILE A 171 -6.08 4.52 1.57
CA ILE A 171 -5.74 5.91 1.34
C ILE A 171 -7.03 6.71 1.42
N ALA A 172 -7.04 7.76 2.24
CA ALA A 172 -8.10 8.73 2.36
C ALA A 172 -7.71 10.05 1.71
N VAL A 173 -8.56 10.57 0.84
CA VAL A 173 -8.31 11.78 0.04
C VAL A 173 -9.45 12.78 0.22
N THR A 174 -9.13 14.08 0.28
CA THR A 174 -10.14 15.15 0.27
C THR A 174 -10.87 15.23 -1.07
N ALA A 175 -12.19 15.39 -1.06
CA ALA A 175 -12.97 15.35 -2.31
C ALA A 175 -12.74 16.55 -3.23
N LYS A 176 -12.57 17.75 -2.66
CA LYS A 176 -12.38 19.00 -3.41
C LYS A 176 -10.94 19.11 -3.93
N GLU A 177 -10.00 19.11 -2.99
CA GLU A 177 -8.62 19.46 -3.27
C GLU A 177 -7.75 18.24 -3.53
N SER A 178 -8.26 17.01 -3.42
CA SER A 178 -7.47 15.81 -3.76
C SER A 178 -6.15 15.69 -2.98
N PHE A 179 -6.11 16.17 -1.73
CA PHE A 179 -4.99 15.97 -0.81
C PHE A 179 -5.18 14.67 -0.04
N ILE A 180 -4.09 13.96 0.21
CA ILE A 180 -4.12 12.74 1.01
C ILE A 180 -4.11 13.15 2.48
N VAL A 181 -5.14 12.77 3.22
CA VAL A 181 -5.35 13.09 4.65
C VAL A 181 -5.33 11.86 5.55
N GLY A 182 -5.14 10.68 4.96
CA GLY A 182 -4.92 9.45 5.69
C GLY A 182 -4.30 8.40 4.80
N ALA A 183 -3.39 7.61 5.37
CA ALA A 183 -2.69 6.55 4.68
C ALA A 183 -2.31 5.48 5.72
N ARG A 184 -2.83 4.27 5.56
CA ARG A 184 -2.64 3.18 6.54
C ARG A 184 -2.45 1.84 5.85
N SER A 185 -1.54 1.02 6.34
CA SER A 185 -1.37 -0.37 5.94
C SER A 185 -2.11 -1.31 6.91
N TYR A 186 -2.63 -2.42 6.40
CA TYR A 186 -3.38 -3.42 7.15
C TYR A 186 -2.82 -4.82 6.88
N LEU A 187 -2.58 -5.55 7.96
CA LEU A 187 -2.14 -6.95 7.96
C LEU A 187 -3.32 -7.91 7.88
N GLY A 188 -3.11 -9.09 7.28
CA GLY A 188 -4.08 -10.18 7.25
C GLY A 188 -5.20 -10.01 6.22
N ASN A 189 -4.99 -9.15 5.21
CA ASN A 189 -5.97 -8.84 4.15
C ASN A 189 -7.43 -8.72 4.65
N PRO A 190 -7.73 -7.78 5.58
CA PRO A 190 -9.06 -7.62 6.15
C PRO A 190 -10.07 -7.21 5.08
N TYR A 191 -11.36 -7.46 5.30
CA TYR A 191 -12.42 -6.96 4.42
C TYR A 191 -12.41 -5.43 4.36
N ASP A 192 -12.62 -4.86 3.17
CA ASP A 192 -12.60 -3.40 2.95
C ASP A 192 -13.57 -2.65 3.86
N GLY A 193 -14.75 -3.21 4.17
CA GLY A 193 -15.70 -2.55 5.07
C GLY A 193 -15.16 -2.33 6.49
N HIS A 194 -14.41 -3.28 7.03
CA HIS A 194 -13.98 -3.28 8.44
C HIS A 194 -12.86 -2.26 8.73
N THR A 195 -12.14 -1.83 7.72
CA THR A 195 -11.03 -0.87 7.83
C THR A 195 -11.48 0.59 7.73
N LEU A 196 -12.75 0.84 7.36
CA LEU A 196 -13.24 2.20 7.16
C LEU A 196 -13.21 2.99 8.47
N LYS A 197 -13.59 2.36 9.58
CA LYS A 197 -13.58 2.96 10.92
C LYS A 197 -12.18 3.42 11.31
N ASP A 198 -11.20 2.53 11.18
CA ASP A 198 -9.79 2.81 11.46
C ASP A 198 -9.23 3.94 10.59
N GLN A 199 -9.68 4.00 9.34
CA GLN A 199 -9.27 5.06 8.41
C GLN A 199 -9.87 6.41 8.78
N LEU A 200 -11.13 6.45 9.18
CA LEU A 200 -11.82 7.68 9.60
C LEU A 200 -11.23 8.21 10.91
N GLN A 201 -10.93 7.33 11.86
CA GLN A 201 -10.22 7.68 13.09
C GLN A 201 -8.84 8.30 12.79
N GLN A 202 -8.10 7.74 11.83
CA GLN A 202 -6.82 8.31 11.41
C GLN A 202 -6.99 9.72 10.83
N VAL A 203 -7.99 9.93 9.99
CA VAL A 203 -8.27 11.25 9.40
C VAL A 203 -8.62 12.25 10.50
N GLU A 204 -9.47 11.88 11.45
CA GLU A 204 -9.85 12.72 12.59
C GLU A 204 -8.62 13.08 13.44
N THR A 205 -7.76 12.11 13.74
CA THR A 205 -6.51 12.34 14.49
C THR A 205 -5.57 13.31 13.78
N LEU A 206 -5.41 13.17 12.46
CA LEU A 206 -4.47 14.00 11.68
C LEU A 206 -4.99 15.41 11.39
N THR A 207 -6.30 15.58 11.35
CA THR A 207 -6.93 16.83 10.88
C THR A 207 -7.67 17.58 11.98
N GLY A 208 -7.86 16.95 13.14
CA GLY A 208 -8.63 17.47 14.28
C GLY A 208 -10.13 17.52 14.02
N LYS A 209 -10.63 16.99 12.89
CA LYS A 209 -12.05 17.02 12.53
C LYS A 209 -12.52 15.73 11.89
N LYS A 210 -13.72 15.30 12.28
CA LYS A 210 -14.44 14.19 11.68
C LYS A 210 -15.12 14.65 10.38
N PRO A 211 -15.00 13.90 9.26
CA PRO A 211 -15.64 14.28 8.00
C PRO A 211 -17.15 14.03 8.05
N GLU A 212 -17.95 14.94 7.50
CA GLU A 212 -19.43 14.83 7.44
C GLU A 212 -19.90 13.74 6.46
N THR A 213 -19.27 13.67 5.28
CA THR A 213 -19.61 12.72 4.22
C THR A 213 -18.38 11.92 3.79
N CYS A 214 -18.52 10.61 3.52
CA CYS A 214 -17.44 9.77 2.98
C CYS A 214 -17.91 9.05 1.71
N PHE A 215 -17.19 9.21 0.59
CA PHE A 215 -17.44 8.42 -0.62
C PHE A 215 -16.53 7.20 -0.68
N VAL A 216 -17.14 6.03 -0.78
CA VAL A 216 -16.40 4.76 -0.72
C VAL A 216 -16.66 3.88 -1.95
N ASP A 217 -15.76 2.93 -2.19
CA ASP A 217 -15.94 1.90 -3.21
C ASP A 217 -16.96 0.82 -2.81
N ARG A 218 -17.42 0.02 -3.79
CA ARG A 218 -18.35 -1.10 -3.55
C ARG A 218 -17.82 -2.10 -2.52
N GLY A 219 -16.50 -2.22 -2.39
CA GLY A 219 -15.85 -3.08 -1.40
C GLY A 219 -16.16 -2.68 0.04
N TYR A 220 -16.51 -1.43 0.31
CA TYR A 220 -16.83 -0.92 1.64
C TYR A 220 -18.30 -1.08 2.03
N LYS A 221 -19.10 -1.80 1.23
CA LYS A 221 -20.50 -2.06 1.56
C LYS A 221 -20.59 -2.81 2.90
N GLY A 222 -21.46 -2.36 3.80
CA GLY A 222 -21.61 -2.97 5.13
C GLY A 222 -20.47 -2.61 6.08
N SER A 223 -19.89 -1.41 5.97
CA SER A 223 -18.84 -0.92 6.86
C SER A 223 -19.29 -0.71 8.32
N GLY A 224 -20.60 -0.68 8.60
CA GLY A 224 -21.14 -0.54 9.95
C GLY A 224 -20.81 0.79 10.64
N VAL A 225 -20.46 1.82 9.85
CA VAL A 225 -20.21 3.17 10.36
C VAL A 225 -21.49 3.97 10.20
N GLU A 226 -22.12 4.34 11.31
CA GLU A 226 -23.40 5.07 11.33
C GLU A 226 -23.21 6.57 11.59
N ASP A 227 -22.11 6.96 12.24
CA ASP A 227 -21.83 8.35 12.63
C ASP A 227 -21.60 9.32 11.45
N ILE A 228 -21.38 8.81 10.24
CA ILE A 228 -20.97 9.59 9.06
C ILE A 228 -21.83 9.14 7.87
N ASN A 229 -22.19 10.09 7.00
CA ASN A 229 -22.88 9.77 5.75
C ASN A 229 -21.93 9.04 4.79
N VAL A 230 -21.96 7.70 4.81
CA VAL A 230 -21.17 6.84 3.92
C VAL A 230 -21.94 6.58 2.62
N LEU A 231 -21.42 7.09 1.52
CA LEU A 231 -22.02 6.95 0.19
C LEU A 231 -21.23 5.95 -0.65
N VAL A 232 -21.90 4.85 -1.03
CA VAL A 232 -21.27 3.76 -1.77
C VAL A 232 -21.37 3.98 -3.28
N ALA A 233 -20.28 3.66 -3.96
CA ALA A 233 -20.18 3.46 -5.40
C ALA A 233 -21.44 2.94 -6.13
N GLY A 234 -22.08 3.79 -6.93
CA GLY A 234 -23.20 3.39 -7.79
C GLY A 234 -24.52 3.18 -7.05
N GLN A 235 -24.61 3.64 -5.80
CA GLN A 235 -25.86 3.78 -5.08
C GLN A 235 -26.76 4.79 -5.81
N LYS A 236 -28.01 4.40 -6.11
CA LYS A 236 -29.00 5.27 -6.78
C LYS A 236 -30.06 5.82 -5.82
N ARG A 237 -30.40 5.07 -4.77
CA ARG A 237 -31.42 5.43 -3.77
C ARG A 237 -30.77 6.10 -2.56
N GLY A 238 -31.39 7.16 -2.05
CA GLY A 238 -30.94 7.89 -0.85
C GLY A 238 -29.71 8.78 -1.06
N VAL A 239 -29.33 9.11 -2.30
CA VAL A 239 -28.21 10.01 -2.60
C VAL A 239 -28.74 11.40 -3.01
N PRO A 240 -28.40 12.48 -2.29
CA PRO A 240 -28.72 13.85 -2.69
C PRO A 240 -28.13 14.20 -4.07
N LYS A 241 -28.89 14.93 -4.90
CA LYS A 241 -28.46 15.36 -6.26
C LYS A 241 -27.10 16.09 -6.26
N LYS A 242 -26.81 16.87 -5.21
CA LYS A 242 -25.52 17.57 -5.04
C LYS A 242 -24.35 16.60 -4.88
N GLU A 243 -24.54 15.53 -4.12
CA GLU A 243 -23.52 14.50 -3.83
C GLU A 243 -23.34 13.51 -4.99
N GLN A 244 -24.37 13.33 -5.81
CA GLN A 244 -24.31 12.49 -7.01
C GLN A 244 -23.26 12.99 -8.02
N ARG A 245 -23.08 14.32 -8.16
CA ARG A 245 -21.99 14.92 -8.95
C ARG A 245 -20.61 14.53 -8.40
N TRP A 246 -20.47 14.48 -7.08
CA TRP A 246 -19.22 14.08 -6.42
C TRP A 246 -18.97 12.57 -6.51
N MET A 247 -20.00 11.73 -6.56
CA MET A 247 -19.85 10.30 -6.86
C MET A 247 -19.34 10.06 -8.29
N GLY A 248 -19.80 10.84 -9.28
CA GLY A 248 -19.31 10.77 -10.66
C GLY A 248 -17.85 11.20 -10.81
N ARG A 249 -17.36 12.11 -9.95
CA ARG A 249 -15.96 12.56 -9.88
C ARG A 249 -14.98 11.49 -9.32
N ARG A 250 -15.37 10.21 -9.22
CA ARG A 250 -14.49 9.06 -8.88
C ARG A 250 -13.14 9.08 -9.61
N ASN A 251 -13.13 9.68 -10.80
CA ASN A 251 -11.95 9.97 -11.61
C ASN A 251 -10.90 10.87 -10.94
N SER A 252 -11.08 11.41 -9.72
CA SER A 252 -9.99 12.14 -9.05
C SER A 252 -9.13 11.26 -8.14
N VAL A 253 -9.69 10.21 -7.52
CA VAL A 253 -8.92 9.34 -6.61
C VAL A 253 -8.11 8.29 -7.37
N GLU A 254 -8.66 7.76 -8.47
CA GLU A 254 -7.94 6.81 -9.32
C GLU A 254 -6.63 7.36 -9.89
N PRO A 255 -6.58 8.60 -10.41
CA PRO A 255 -5.32 9.23 -10.80
C PRO A 255 -4.36 9.40 -9.63
N ILE A 256 -4.83 9.79 -8.44
CA ILE A 256 -3.96 9.93 -7.26
C ILE A 256 -3.34 8.58 -6.90
N ILE A 257 -4.11 7.50 -6.90
CA ILE A 257 -3.59 6.15 -6.67
C ILE A 257 -2.65 5.73 -7.81
N GLY A 258 -2.97 6.13 -9.04
CA GLY A 258 -2.10 5.97 -10.20
C GLY A 258 -0.73 6.60 -9.96
N HIS A 259 -0.71 7.88 -9.61
CA HIS A 259 0.49 8.66 -9.26
C HIS A 259 1.21 8.09 -8.04
N LEU A 260 0.51 7.64 -7.00
CA LEU A 260 1.13 6.96 -5.87
C LEU A 260 1.86 5.70 -6.31
N LYS A 261 1.28 4.93 -7.25
CA LYS A 261 1.87 3.70 -7.77
C LYS A 261 3.02 3.94 -8.74
N SER A 262 2.92 4.92 -9.64
CA SER A 262 3.98 5.23 -10.62
C SER A 262 5.09 6.05 -9.97
N ASP A 263 4.74 7.17 -9.35
CA ASP A 263 5.65 8.23 -8.92
C ASP A 263 5.99 8.06 -7.44
N GLY A 264 5.02 7.64 -6.62
CA GLY A 264 5.18 7.43 -5.18
C GLY A 264 5.83 6.11 -4.78
N LYS A 265 6.24 5.25 -5.73
CA LYS A 265 6.75 3.88 -5.50
C LYS A 265 5.81 2.94 -4.74
N LEU A 266 4.53 3.29 -4.56
CA LEU A 266 3.54 2.46 -3.85
C LEU A 266 3.25 1.12 -4.58
N ARG A 267 3.63 1.01 -5.86
CA ARG A 267 3.50 -0.23 -6.64
C ARG A 267 4.28 -1.38 -6.03
N ARG A 268 5.45 -1.10 -5.43
CA ARG A 268 6.30 -2.11 -4.81
C ARG A 268 6.97 -1.58 -3.54
N CYS A 269 6.72 -2.22 -2.41
CA CYS A 269 7.39 -1.93 -1.14
C CYS A 269 8.73 -2.69 -1.06
N PHE A 270 9.81 -1.94 -0.84
CA PHE A 270 11.17 -2.48 -0.67
C PHE A 270 11.61 -2.53 0.81
N LEU A 271 10.89 -1.84 1.69
CA LEU A 271 11.19 -1.79 3.12
C LEU A 271 10.78 -3.11 3.79
N LYS A 272 11.52 -3.51 4.83
CA LYS A 272 11.35 -4.80 5.48
C LYS A 272 10.26 -4.78 6.56
N GLY A 273 9.45 -5.84 6.61
CA GLY A 273 8.48 -6.07 7.69
C GLY A 273 7.30 -5.11 7.70
N VAL A 274 6.47 -5.24 8.75
CA VAL A 274 5.20 -4.50 8.92
C VAL A 274 5.43 -2.99 9.01
N LEU A 275 6.40 -2.58 9.83
CA LEU A 275 6.75 -1.18 9.98
C LEU A 275 7.23 -0.59 8.64
N GLY A 276 8.03 -1.34 7.89
CA GLY A 276 8.45 -0.93 6.55
C GLY A 276 7.28 -0.74 5.59
N ASP A 277 6.27 -1.61 5.63
CA ASP A 277 5.06 -1.45 4.82
C ASP A 277 4.26 -0.19 5.20
N ALA A 278 4.11 0.07 6.50
CA ALA A 278 3.44 1.28 6.99
C ALA A 278 4.19 2.55 6.57
N ILE A 279 5.51 2.58 6.79
CA ILE A 279 6.38 3.71 6.40
C ILE A 279 6.30 3.95 4.90
N ASN A 280 6.37 2.90 4.07
CA ASN A 280 6.28 3.05 2.62
C ASN A 280 4.96 3.70 2.20
N VAL A 281 3.83 3.25 2.76
CA VAL A 281 2.51 3.81 2.48
C VAL A 281 2.42 5.29 2.87
N ILE A 282 2.91 5.64 4.07
CA ILE A 282 2.90 7.02 4.58
C ILE A 282 3.80 7.91 3.73
N LEU A 283 5.04 7.51 3.47
CA LEU A 283 5.99 8.30 2.68
C LEU A 283 5.54 8.49 1.22
N SER A 284 4.93 7.45 0.62
CA SER A 284 4.30 7.58 -0.70
C SER A 284 3.23 8.68 -0.69
N ALA A 285 2.38 8.70 0.34
CA ALA A 285 1.31 9.68 0.50
C ALA A 285 1.86 11.10 0.71
N CYS A 286 2.81 11.27 1.64
CA CYS A 286 3.49 12.55 1.87
C CYS A 286 4.16 13.06 0.59
N GLY A 287 4.89 12.21 -0.13
CA GLY A 287 5.53 12.58 -1.39
C GLY A 287 4.56 13.06 -2.46
N GLN A 288 3.35 12.48 -2.52
CA GLN A 288 2.32 12.96 -3.44
C GLN A 288 1.77 14.33 -3.05
N ASN A 289 1.54 14.58 -1.76
CA ASN A 289 1.12 15.89 -1.27
C ASN A 289 2.20 16.95 -1.54
N LEU A 290 3.47 16.63 -1.27
CA LEU A 290 4.60 17.53 -1.54
C LEU A 290 4.73 17.86 -3.03
N ARG A 291 4.62 16.88 -3.94
CA ARG A 291 4.61 17.15 -5.38
C ARG A 291 3.49 18.10 -5.80
N LYS A 292 2.32 17.96 -5.18
CA LYS A 292 1.19 18.85 -5.44
C LYS A 292 1.47 20.27 -4.97
N LEU A 293 2.03 20.43 -3.78
CA LEU A 293 2.44 21.72 -3.24
C LEU A 293 3.53 22.38 -4.08
N LEU A 294 4.55 21.61 -4.47
CA LEU A 294 5.64 22.11 -5.33
C LEU A 294 5.13 22.55 -6.70
N LYS A 295 4.22 21.78 -7.33
CA LYS A 295 3.58 22.21 -8.58
C LYS A 295 2.79 23.50 -8.41
N TRP A 296 2.07 23.65 -7.29
CA TRP A 296 1.35 24.88 -7.00
C TRP A 296 2.30 26.07 -6.80
N LEU A 297 3.36 25.90 -6.00
CA LEU A 297 4.39 26.93 -5.76
C LEU A 297 5.11 27.32 -7.05
N TYR A 298 5.42 26.36 -7.92
CA TYR A 298 6.04 26.62 -9.21
C TYR A 298 5.09 27.38 -10.15
N CYS A 299 3.81 27.00 -10.23
CA CYS A 299 2.84 27.63 -11.13
C CYS A 299 2.30 28.98 -10.62
N ALA A 300 2.28 29.19 -9.29
CA ALA A 300 1.75 30.40 -8.66
C ALA A 300 2.33 31.71 -9.23
N PRO A 301 3.66 31.88 -9.42
CA PRO A 301 4.21 33.12 -10.00
C PRO A 301 3.83 33.31 -11.47
N TYR A 302 3.76 32.24 -12.27
CA TYR A 302 3.37 32.35 -13.69
C TYR A 302 1.90 32.73 -13.85
N PHE A 303 1.02 32.15 -13.01
CA PHE A 303 -0.40 32.54 -12.97
C PHE A 303 -0.60 33.96 -12.47
N GLY A 304 0.14 34.38 -11.43
CA GLY A 304 0.09 35.76 -10.91
C GLY A 304 0.58 36.79 -11.93
N ALA A 305 1.69 36.52 -12.62
CA ALA A 305 2.22 37.40 -13.67
C ALA A 305 1.28 37.46 -14.89
N PHE A 306 0.68 36.32 -15.28
CA PHE A 306 -0.29 36.26 -16.37
C PHE A 306 -1.58 37.03 -16.04
N LEU A 307 -2.16 36.81 -14.84
CA LEU A 307 -3.36 37.50 -14.39
C LEU A 307 -3.11 38.99 -14.17
N ARG A 308 -1.93 39.39 -13.67
CA ARG A 308 -1.55 40.81 -13.54
C ARG A 308 -1.43 41.49 -14.91
N ARG A 309 -0.83 40.82 -15.90
CA ARG A 309 -0.77 41.33 -17.30
C ARG A 309 -2.15 41.42 -17.95
N LEU A 310 -3.03 40.45 -17.68
CA LEU A 310 -4.40 40.45 -18.20
C LEU A 310 -5.24 41.55 -17.54
N TRP A 311 -5.12 41.71 -16.22
CA TRP A 311 -5.79 42.77 -15.46
C TRP A 311 -5.34 44.16 -15.91
N LEU A 312 -4.03 44.39 -16.08
CA LEU A 312 -3.50 45.65 -16.63
C LEU A 312 -3.99 45.94 -18.06
N LYS A 313 -4.15 44.92 -18.91
CA LYS A 313 -4.73 45.09 -20.25
C LYS A 313 -6.23 45.44 -20.19
N ILE A 314 -6.97 44.83 -19.28
CA ILE A 314 -8.41 45.09 -19.11
C ILE A 314 -8.63 46.50 -18.54
N THR A 315 -7.86 46.92 -17.53
CA THR A 315 -7.94 48.28 -16.97
C THR A 315 -7.54 49.34 -18.00
N PHE A 316 -6.48 49.09 -18.79
CA PHE A 316 -6.06 50.01 -19.86
C PHE A 316 -7.08 50.11 -21.02
N LEU A 317 -7.86 49.04 -21.27
CA LEU A 317 -8.96 49.05 -22.23
C LEU A 317 -10.21 49.79 -21.69
N LEU A 318 -10.43 49.77 -20.37
CA LEU A 318 -11.51 50.48 -19.68
C LEU A 318 -11.23 51.98 -19.48
N GLU A 319 -9.96 52.39 -19.46
CA GLU A 319 -9.53 53.80 -19.34
C GLU A 319 -9.50 54.58 -20.66
N ARG A 320 -9.92 54.02 -21.81
CA ARG A 320 -10.07 54.84 -23.02
C ARG A 320 -11.18 55.88 -22.80
N PRO A 321 -10.87 57.18 -22.81
CA PRO A 321 -11.87 58.21 -22.55
C PRO A 321 -12.92 58.20 -23.67
N LYS A 322 -14.18 57.91 -23.30
CA LYS A 322 -15.34 58.45 -24.00
C LYS A 322 -15.28 59.95 -23.76
N ASN A 323 -14.80 60.74 -24.74
CA ASN A 323 -15.19 62.13 -25.02
C ASN A 323 -14.16 62.77 -25.97
N ARG A 324 -14.40 62.63 -27.27
CA ARG A 324 -14.11 63.67 -28.28
C ARG A 324 -15.20 63.63 -29.34
N MET A 325 -16.43 63.90 -28.92
CA MET A 325 -17.49 64.42 -29.78
C MET A 325 -18.24 65.46 -28.93
N ALA A 326 -18.42 66.65 -29.49
CA ALA A 326 -19.18 67.80 -28.99
C ALA A 326 -18.50 68.75 -27.98
N LEU A 327 -17.96 69.85 -28.54
CA LEU A 327 -18.08 71.25 -28.09
C LEU A 327 -17.77 72.09 -29.36
N LEU A 328 -18.76 72.31 -30.24
CA LEU A 328 -19.64 73.49 -30.34
C LEU A 328 -18.89 74.81 -30.56
N ALA A 329 -18.93 75.29 -31.80
CA ALA A 329 -19.22 76.66 -32.27
C ALA A 329 -18.47 76.94 -33.58
#